data_AF-A0A1Y4C156-F1
#
_entry.id   AF-A0A1Y4C156-F1
#
_cell.length_a   1.000
_cell.length_b   1.000
_cell.length_c   1.000
_cell.angle_alpha   90.00
_cell.angle_beta   90.00
_cell.angle_gamma   90.00
#
_symmetry.space_group_name_H-M   'P 1'
#
loop_
_entity.id
_entity.type
_entity.pdbx_description
1 polymer ?
#
loop_
_entity_poly.entity_id
_entity_poly.type
_entity_poly.pdbx_seq_one_letter_code
_entity_poly.pdbx_strand_id
1 'polypeptide(L)'
;MGVSLCAPGPAEACLRPRTGCAWWSRQLPCCRRAWFACLPPGEYVLALRGGGGCLELLLRLPPGANVEVRADPGSRRWRWRRDPFHYFFNQL
;
A
#
# COMPACT_ATOMS: atom_id res chain seq x y z
N MET A 1 20.74 23.06 -9.31
CA MET A 1 21.09 21.98 -8.36
C MET A 1 19.92 21.80 -7.40
N GLY A 2 19.07 20.80 -7.61
CA GLY A 2 17.89 20.57 -6.77
C GLY A 2 18.24 19.64 -5.62
N VAL A 3 18.23 20.15 -4.39
CA VAL A 3 18.40 19.37 -3.17
C VAL A 3 17.28 18.32 -3.07
N SER A 4 17.65 17.06 -3.24
CA SER A 4 16.77 15.93 -2.94
C SER A 4 16.66 15.80 -1.42
N LEU A 5 15.58 16.35 -0.85
CA LEU A 5 15.17 16.14 0.54
C LEU A 5 14.64 14.70 0.73
N CYS A 6 15.50 13.72 0.50
CA CYS A 6 15.22 12.32 0.84
C CYS A 6 15.66 12.07 2.29
N ALA A 7 14.82 12.42 3.27
CA ALA A 7 14.74 11.63 4.50
C ALA A 7 13.49 12.00 5.32
N PRO A 8 12.47 11.15 5.27
CA PRO A 8 11.98 10.45 6.44
C PRO A 8 12.42 8.99 6.31
N GLY A 9 12.71 8.32 7.42
CA GLY A 9 13.21 6.93 7.45
C GLY A 9 12.38 5.95 6.61
N PRO A 10 12.87 4.71 6.40
CA PRO A 10 12.22 3.75 5.52
C PRO A 10 10.75 3.62 5.89
N ALA A 11 9.88 4.01 4.96
CA ALA A 11 8.45 3.80 5.13
C ALA A 11 8.11 2.40 4.62
N GLU A 12 7.26 1.69 5.35
CA GLU A 12 6.80 0.35 5.01
C GLU A 12 5.29 0.36 4.81
N ALA A 13 4.84 -0.30 3.76
CA ALA A 13 3.44 -0.64 3.54
C ALA A 13 3.26 -2.12 3.83
N CYS A 14 2.30 -2.46 4.70
CA CYS A 14 1.92 -3.81 5.03
C CYS A 14 0.44 -4.00 4.72
N LEU A 15 0.11 -5.07 4.03
CA LEU A 15 -1.26 -5.47 3.76
C LEU A 15 -1.49 -6.84 4.39
N ARG A 16 -2.60 -6.99 5.10
CA ARG A 16 -3.05 -8.27 5.67
C ARG A 16 -4.54 -8.44 5.45
N PRO A 17 -5.06 -9.65 5.23
CA PRO A 17 -6.49 -9.87 5.27
C PRO A 17 -7.00 -9.63 6.69
N ARG A 18 -8.26 -9.25 6.84
CA ARG A 18 -8.90 -9.07 8.14
C ARG A 18 -9.05 -10.42 8.86
N THR A 19 -9.26 -11.48 8.09
CA THR A 19 -9.37 -12.86 8.54
C THR A 19 -8.29 -13.72 7.88
N GLY A 20 -7.60 -14.55 8.66
CA GLY A 20 -6.49 -15.38 8.19
C GLY A 20 -5.10 -14.82 8.51
N CYS A 21 -4.07 -15.53 8.06
CA CYS A 21 -2.67 -15.28 8.46
C CYS A 21 -1.76 -14.80 7.31
N ALA A 22 -2.31 -14.60 6.10
CA ALA A 22 -1.53 -14.08 4.98
C ALA A 22 -1.05 -12.66 5.27
N TRP A 23 0.12 -12.29 4.75
CA TRP A 23 0.65 -10.95 4.92
C TRP A 23 1.57 -10.60 3.75
N TRP A 24 1.54 -9.33 3.36
CA TRP A 24 2.41 -8.78 2.33
C TRP A 24 3.03 -7.50 2.86
N SER A 25 4.34 -7.36 2.78
CA SER A 25 5.01 -6.08 3.07
C SER A 25 5.87 -5.62 1.90
N ARG A 26 6.00 -4.29 1.80
CA ARG A 26 6.81 -3.60 0.80
C ARG A 26 7.43 -2.37 1.44
N GLN A 27 8.74 -2.24 1.30
CA GLN A 27 9.39 -0.96 1.55
C GLN A 27 9.00 0.03 0.47
N LEU A 28 8.69 1.26 0.87
CA LEU A 28 8.40 2.36 -0.02
C LEU A 28 9.75 2.96 -0.47
N PRO A 29 10.14 2.82 -1.75
CA PRO A 29 11.39 3.37 -2.27
C PRO A 29 11.39 4.90 -2.20
N CYS A 30 12.45 5.57 -2.66
CA CYS A 30 12.53 7.03 -2.73
C CYS A 30 11.31 7.69 -3.41
N CYS A 31 10.68 7.01 -4.37
CA CYS A 31 9.44 7.42 -5.05
C CYS A 31 8.15 7.26 -4.21
N ARG A 32 8.28 6.71 -3.00
CA ARG A 32 7.25 6.48 -1.98
C ARG A 32 5.98 5.83 -2.51
N ARG A 33 6.14 4.82 -3.36
CA ARG A 33 5.05 4.10 -4.01
C ARG A 33 5.24 2.60 -3.90
N ALA A 34 4.18 1.87 -3.60
CA ALA A 34 4.18 0.41 -3.52
C ALA A 34 2.91 -0.15 -4.18
N TRP A 35 3.04 -1.36 -4.73
CA TRP A 35 1.94 -2.10 -5.35
C TRP A 35 1.79 -3.47 -4.71
N PHE A 36 0.55 -3.81 -4.39
CA PHE A 36 0.11 -5.16 -4.01
C PHE A 36 -0.80 -5.67 -5.12
N ALA A 37 -0.43 -6.80 -5.71
CA ALA A 37 -1.15 -7.38 -6.82
C ALA A 37 -1.55 -8.83 -6.53
N CYS A 38 -2.50 -9.34 -7.31
CA CYS A 38 -2.99 -10.73 -7.20
C CYS A 38 -3.53 -11.02 -5.79
N LEU A 39 -4.25 -10.05 -5.23
CA LEU A 39 -4.87 -10.20 -3.93
C LEU A 39 -6.19 -10.95 -4.07
N PRO A 40 -6.47 -11.95 -3.21
CA PRO A 40 -7.79 -12.54 -3.13
C PRO A 40 -8.88 -11.47 -2.86
N PRO A 41 -10.14 -11.74 -3.22
CA PRO A 41 -11.24 -10.90 -2.77
C PRO A 41 -11.36 -10.93 -1.25
N GLY A 42 -11.73 -9.81 -0.64
CA GLY A 42 -12.01 -9.77 0.80
C GLY A 42 -11.75 -8.43 1.46
N GLU A 43 -11.77 -8.46 2.79
CA GLU A 43 -11.41 -7.31 3.63
C GLU A 43 -9.94 -7.38 4.03
N TYR A 44 -9.25 -6.24 3.94
CA TYR A 44 -7.83 -6.12 4.20
C TYR A 44 -7.55 -4.93 5.10
N VAL A 45 -6.55 -5.05 5.96
CA VAL A 45 -5.96 -3.93 6.70
C VAL A 45 -4.66 -3.55 6.01
N LEU A 46 -4.61 -2.32 5.49
CA LEU A 46 -3.41 -1.68 5.00
C LEU A 46 -2.81 -0.85 6.14
N ALA A 47 -1.66 -1.29 6.66
CA ALA A 47 -0.87 -0.57 7.63
C ALA A 47 0.31 0.13 6.96
N LEU A 48 0.48 1.42 7.23
CA LEU A 48 1.58 2.24 6.72
C LEU A 48 2.41 2.73 7.90
N ARG A 49 3.66 2.28 7.95
CA ARG A 49 4.59 2.54 9.05
C ARG A 49 5.70 3.45 8.54
N GLY A 50 5.97 4.54 9.25
CA GLY A 50 7.06 5.45 8.88
C GLY A 50 7.09 6.71 9.73
N GLY A 51 8.29 7.26 9.95
CA GLY A 51 8.46 8.52 10.68
C GLY A 51 7.88 8.52 12.11
N GLY A 52 7.87 7.37 12.79
CA GLY A 52 7.36 7.20 14.16
C GLY A 52 5.84 6.99 14.27
N GLY A 53 5.12 6.93 13.14
CA GLY A 53 3.67 6.69 13.11
C GLY A 53 3.28 5.40 12.41
N CYS A 54 2.08 4.91 12.74
CA CYS A 54 1.38 3.85 12.03
C CYS A 54 -0.03 4.34 11.66
N LEU A 55 -0.38 4.27 10.38
CA LEU A 55 -1.74 4.51 9.89
C LEU A 55 -2.31 3.20 9.40
N GLU A 56 -3.49 2.82 9.89
CA GLU A 56 -4.22 1.65 9.40
C GLU A 56 -5.47 2.06 8.63
N LEU A 57 -5.75 1.35 7.54
CA LEU A 57 -6.92 1.57 6.71
C LEU A 57 -7.57 0.23 6.37
N LEU A 58 -8.88 0.13 6.58
CA LEU A 58 -9.68 -1.00 6.15
C LEU A 58 -10.06 -0.85 4.66
N LEU A 59 -9.70 -1.85 3.87
CA LEU A 59 -9.98 -1.94 2.44
C LEU A 59 -10.91 -3.12 2.18
N ARG A 60 -11.90 -2.94 1.31
CA ARG A 60 -12.69 -4.05 0.76
C ARG A 60 -12.36 -4.20 -0.72
N LEU A 61 -11.78 -5.33 -1.06
CA LEU A 61 -11.27 -5.63 -2.39
C LEU A 61 -12.22 -6.61 -3.11
N PRO A 62 -12.70 -6.27 -4.31
CA PRO A 62 -13.37 -7.24 -5.17
C PRO A 62 -12.36 -8.27 -5.71
N PRO A 63 -12.83 -9.38 -6.30
CA PRO A 63 -11.95 -10.34 -6.97
C PRO A 63 -11.06 -9.66 -8.01
N GLY A 64 -9.78 -10.01 -7.99
CA GLY A 64 -8.77 -9.50 -8.92
C GLY A 64 -8.31 -8.06 -8.72
N ALA A 65 -8.60 -7.47 -7.56
CA ALA A 65 -8.16 -6.12 -7.24
C ALA A 65 -6.66 -6.04 -6.92
N ASN A 66 -6.04 -4.96 -7.38
CA ASN A 66 -4.71 -4.53 -6.98
C ASN A 66 -4.82 -3.27 -6.12
N VAL A 67 -3.86 -3.08 -5.21
CA VAL A 67 -3.77 -1.90 -4.36
C VAL A 67 -2.46 -1.17 -4.65
N GLU A 68 -2.59 0.09 -5.03
CA GLU A 68 -1.47 1.01 -5.10
C GLU A 68 -1.50 1.96 -3.91
N VAL A 69 -0.33 2.14 -3.28
CA VAL A 69 -0.15 3.04 -2.15
C VAL A 69 0.91 4.08 -2.48
N ARG A 70 0.65 5.34 -2.12
CA ARG A 70 1.56 6.46 -2.29
C ARG A 70 1.64 7.31 -1.02
N ALA A 71 2.85 7.61 -0.57
CA ALA A 71 3.08 8.62 0.46
C ALA A 71 3.28 9.99 -0.18
N ASP A 72 2.60 11.02 0.32
CA ASP A 72 2.86 12.42 -0.03
C ASP A 72 3.83 13.05 1.01
N PRO A 73 5.07 13.40 0.61
CA PRO A 73 6.04 14.02 1.49
C PRO A 73 5.62 15.37 2.05
N GLY A 74 4.98 16.19 1.22
CA GLY A 74 4.73 17.60 1.54
C GLY A 74 3.58 17.77 2.52
N SER A 75 2.62 16.85 2.51
CA SER A 75 1.41 16.94 3.33
C SER A 75 1.36 15.93 4.47
N ARG A 76 2.35 15.01 4.57
CA ARG A 76 2.29 13.81 5.45
C ARG A 76 1.01 12.99 5.26
N ARG A 77 0.35 13.12 4.10
CA ARG A 77 -0.86 12.39 3.77
C ARG A 77 -0.52 11.15 2.96
N TRP A 78 -1.34 10.14 3.12
CA TRP A 78 -1.27 8.91 2.35
C TRP A 78 -2.41 8.89 1.35
N ARG A 79 -2.12 8.40 0.15
CA ARG A 79 -3.13 8.14 -0.88
C ARG A 79 -3.04 6.68 -1.26
N TRP A 80 -4.20 6.08 -1.44
CA TRP A 80 -4.29 4.75 -1.99
C TRP A 80 -5.32 4.77 -3.11
N ARG A 81 -5.16 3.86 -4.07
CA ARG A 81 -6.17 3.62 -5.09
C ARG A 81 -6.22 2.15 -5.43
N ARG A 82 -7.41 1.71 -5.85
CA ARG A 82 -7.57 0.43 -6.55
C ARG A 82 -7.00 0.62 -7.95
N ASP A 83 -6.10 -0.26 -8.34
CA ASP A 83 -5.58 -0.27 -9.70
C ASP A 83 -6.47 -1.18 -10.57
N PRO A 84 -7.18 -0.64 -11.57
CA PRO A 84 -8.08 -1.42 -12.40
C PRO A 84 -7.38 -2.28 -13.46
N PHE A 85 -6.05 -2.16 -13.63
CA PHE A 85 -5.39 -2.66 -14.83
C PHE A 85 -5.25 -4.21 -14.94
N HIS A 86 -5.62 -5.00 -13.92
CA HIS A 86 -5.45 -6.47 -13.93
C HIS A 86 -6.67 -7.28 -13.46
N TYR A 87 -7.89 -6.79 -13.71
CA TYR A 87 -9.12 -7.52 -13.34
C TYR A 87 -9.32 -8.88 -14.05
N PHE A 88 -8.67 -9.13 -15.19
CA PHE A 88 -8.94 -10.32 -16.02
C PHE A 88 -8.22 -11.59 -15.58
N PHE A 89 -7.03 -11.49 -14.97
CA PHE A 89 -6.19 -12.67 -14.65
C PHE A 89 -6.33 -13.17 -13.21
N ASN A 90 -6.96 -12.38 -12.33
CA ASN A 90 -7.02 -12.65 -10.89
C ASN A 90 -8.45 -12.92 -10.40
N GLN A 91 -9.30 -13.56 -11.23
CA GLN A 91 -10.71 -13.85 -10.92
C GLN A 91 -10.96 -15.21 -10.23
N LEU A 92 -9.89 -15.92 -9.84
CA LEU A 92 -10.00 -17.22 -9.17
C LEU A 92 -10.43 -17.09 -7.71
#